data_AF-A0A847D853-F1
#
_entry.id   AF-A0A847D853-F1
#
_cell.length_a   1.000
_cell.length_b   1.000
_cell.length_c   1.000
_cell.angle_alpha   90.00
_cell.angle_beta   90.00
_cell.angle_gamma   90.00
#
_symmetry.space_group_name_H-M   'P 1'
#
loop_
_entity.id
_entity.type
_entity.pdbx_description
1 polymer ?
#
loop_
_entity_poly.entity_id
_entity_poly.type
_entity_poly.pdbx_seq_one_letter_code
_entity_poly.pdbx_strand_id
1 'polypeptide(L)' 'MMLTKKVRLIVTDETSKLYQAAGVARWAYNYTIRMQEMNHRFGGTFISDNELRKHITKMKKRKKYAWLN' A
#
# COMPACT_ATOMS: atom_id res chain seq x y z
N MET A 1 4.78 36.84 -12.17
CA MET A 1 5.98 36.35 -11.48
C MET A 1 5.54 35.33 -10.43
N MET A 2 5.75 34.03 -10.64
CA MET A 2 5.39 33.01 -9.63
C MET A 2 6.50 32.94 -8.58
N LEU A 3 6.20 33.37 -7.36
CA LEU A 3 7.05 33.21 -6.18
C LEU A 3 6.93 31.77 -5.68
N THR A 4 7.85 30.90 -6.05
CA THR A 4 7.93 29.55 -5.50
C THR A 4 8.62 29.58 -4.13
N LYS A 5 7.88 29.28 -3.06
CA LYS A 5 8.48 29.07 -1.73
C LYS A 5 9.08 27.67 -1.67
N LYS A 6 10.42 27.60 -1.57
CA LYS A 6 11.13 26.34 -1.33
C LYS A 6 11.01 25.96 0.15
N VAL A 7 10.07 25.07 0.46
CA VAL A 7 9.89 24.52 1.80
C VAL A 7 10.73 23.25 1.91
N ARG A 8 11.64 23.18 2.89
CA ARG A 8 12.41 21.97 3.22
C ARG A 8 11.85 21.41 4.51
N LEU A 9 11.23 20.23 4.46
CA LEU A 9 10.77 19.55 5.67
C LEU A 9 12.00 19.11 6.48
N ILE A 10 12.04 19.46 7.76
CA ILE A 10 13.00 18.91 8.70
C ILE A 10 12.55 17.47 8.97
N VAL A 11 13.44 16.51 8.78
CA VAL A 11 13.12 15.08 8.96
C VAL A 11 12.93 14.83 10.46
N THR A 12 11.68 14.84 10.90
CA THR A 12 11.24 14.40 12.24
C THR A 12 10.71 12.98 12.17
N ASP A 13 10.44 12.35 13.31
CA ASP A 13 9.85 11.00 13.39
C ASP A 13 8.46 10.89 12.71
N GLU A 14 7.79 12.01 12.45
CA GLU A 14 6.55 12.04 11.68
C GLU A 14 6.78 11.78 10.19
N THR A 15 7.90 12.27 9.65
CA THR A 15 8.26 12.07 8.25
C THR A 15 8.58 10.60 7.95
N SER A 16 9.22 9.88 8.88
CA SER A 16 9.49 8.44 8.73
C SER A 16 8.19 7.61 8.72
N LYS A 17 7.22 7.95 9.60
CA LYS A 17 5.88 7.34 9.60
C LYS A 17 5.11 7.66 8.31
N LEU A 18 5.24 8.88 7.78
CA LEU A 18 4.65 9.26 6.49
C LEU A 18 5.22 8.41 5.34
N TYR A 19 6.54 8.22 5.29
CA TYR A 19 7.17 7.36 4.30
C TYR A 19 6.75 5.89 4.45
N GLN A 20 6.64 5.40 5.68
CA GLN A 20 6.12 4.06 5.96
C GLN A 20 4.68 3.91 5.44
N ALA A 21 3.79 4.85 5.78
CA ALA A 21 2.41 4.84 5.33
C ALA A 21 2.30 4.91 3.80
N ALA A 22 3.09 5.77 3.16
CA ALA A 22 3.16 5.88 1.70
C ALA A 22 3.66 4.57 1.06
N GLY A 23 4.65 3.91 1.68
CA GLY A 23 5.15 2.61 1.26
C GLY A 23 4.10 1.50 1.36
N VAL A 24 3.37 1.44 2.46
CA VAL A 24 2.27 0.47 2.66
C VAL A 24 1.14 0.69 1.66
N ALA A 25 0.75 1.95 1.42
CA ALA A 25 -0.29 2.29 0.44
C ALA A 25 0.12 1.87 -0.98
N ARG A 26 1.35 2.18 -1.38
CA ARG A 26 1.89 1.79 -2.70
C ARG A 26 1.97 0.27 -2.85
N TRP A 27 2.40 -0.43 -1.81
CA TRP A 27 2.43 -1.89 -1.81
C TRP A 27 1.02 -2.48 -1.97
N ALA A 28 0.04 -1.96 -1.21
CA ALA A 28 -1.33 -2.44 -1.26
C ALA A 28 -1.93 -2.28 -2.67
N TYR A 29 -1.72 -1.12 -3.30
CA TYR A 29 -2.17 -0.86 -4.67
C TYR A 29 -1.56 -1.85 -5.69
N ASN A 30 -0.24 -2.02 -5.66
CA ASN A 30 0.43 -2.97 -6.57
C ASN A 30 -0.01 -4.42 -6.31
N TYR A 31 -0.22 -4.77 -5.05
CA TYR A 31 -0.69 -6.09 -4.66
C TYR A 31 -2.10 -6.37 -5.21
N THR A 32 -3.04 -5.44 -5.06
CA THR A 32 -4.42 -5.64 -5.54
C THR A 32 -4.48 -5.74 -7.05
N ILE A 33 -3.74 -4.92 -7.79
CA ILE A 33 -3.62 -5.02 -9.26
C ILE A 33 -3.17 -6.43 -9.64
N ARG A 34 -2.07 -6.91 -9.05
CA ARG A 34 -1.51 -8.21 -9.40
C ARG A 34 -2.45 -9.36 -9.08
N MET A 35 -3.21 -9.26 -7.99
CA MET A 35 -4.22 -10.26 -7.64
C MET A 35 -5.40 -10.25 -8.61
N GLN A 36 -5.87 -9.07 -9.03
CA GLN A 36 -6.95 -8.96 -10.03
C GLN A 36 -6.50 -9.48 -11.39
N GLU A 37 -5.30 -9.11 -11.85
CA GLU A 37 -4.73 -9.63 -13.09
C GLU A 37 -4.59 -11.15 -13.06
N MET A 38 -4.04 -11.70 -11.98
CA MET A 38 -3.87 -13.14 -11.82
C MET A 38 -5.23 -13.85 -11.84
N ASN A 39 -6.20 -13.34 -11.09
CA ASN A 39 -7.54 -13.90 -11.03
C ASN A 39 -8.26 -13.84 -12.38
N HIS A 40 -8.12 -12.73 -13.10
CA HIS A 40 -8.65 -12.60 -14.45
C HIS A 40 -8.01 -13.61 -15.43
N ARG A 41 -6.68 -13.81 -15.36
CA ARG A 41 -5.97 -14.80 -16.18
C ARG A 41 -6.44 -16.24 -15.94
N PHE A 42 -6.90 -16.56 -14.73
CA PHE A 42 -7.46 -17.87 -14.38
C PHE A 42 -8.98 -17.97 -14.65
N GLY A 43 -9.58 -16.99 -15.33
CA GLY A 43 -11.01 -16.98 -15.66
C GLY A 43 -11.92 -16.58 -14.50
N GLY A 44 -11.36 -15.99 -13.44
CA GLY A 44 -12.11 -15.51 -12.28
C GLY A 44 -12.79 -14.16 -12.53
N THR A 45 -13.82 -13.88 -11.72
CA THR A 45 -14.55 -12.59 -11.70
C THR A 45 -13.85 -11.57 -10.80
N PHE A 46 -14.18 -10.28 -10.96
CA PHE A 46 -13.58 -9.21 -10.16
C PHE A 46 -13.67 -9.49 -8.65
N ILE A 47 -12.52 -9.45 -7.96
CA ILE A 47 -12.45 -9.68 -6.52
C ILE A 47 -12.91 -8.43 -5.78
N SER A 48 -13.82 -8.57 -4.81
CA SER A 48 -14.29 -7.44 -4.03
C SER A 48 -13.20 -6.88 -3.10
N ASP A 49 -13.24 -5.56 -2.82
CA ASP A 49 -12.32 -4.91 -1.87
C ASP A 49 -12.35 -5.58 -0.49
N ASN A 50 -13.54 -5.97 -0.03
CA ASN A 50 -13.73 -6.60 1.27
C ASN A 50 -12.97 -7.93 1.38
N GLU A 51 -12.99 -8.76 0.32
CA GLU A 51 -12.25 -10.02 0.27
C GLU A 51 -10.74 -9.80 0.23
N LEU A 52 -10.27 -8.86 -0.59
CA LEU A 52 -8.85 -8.50 -0.65
C LEU A 52 -8.34 -8.02 0.71
N ARG A 53 -9.11 -7.17 1.40
CA ARG A 53 -8.77 -6.68 2.74
C ARG A 53 -8.75 -7.80 3.78
N LYS A 54 -9.73 -8.71 3.78
CA LYS A 54 -9.71 -9.90 4.65
C LYS A 54 -8.46 -10.74 4.44
N HIS A 55 -8.05 -10.93 3.18
CA HIS A 55 -6.84 -11.67 2.84
C HIS A 55 -5.58 -10.96 3.33
N ILE A 56 -5.46 -9.66 3.08
CA ILE A 56 -4.33 -8.83 3.54
C ILE A 56 -4.25 -8.85 5.07
N THR A 57 -5.36 -8.72 5.80
CA THR A 57 -5.38 -8.77 7.27
C THR A 57 -4.84 -10.10 7.80
N LYS A 58 -5.18 -11.23 7.16
CA LYS A 58 -4.59 -12.54 7.50
C LYS A 58 -3.10 -12.59 7.17
N MET A 59 -2.69 -12.01 6.05
CA MET A 59 -1.30 -11.98 5.59
C MET A 59 -0.39 -11.17 6.53
N LYS A 60 -0.85 -10.00 7.00
CA LYS A 60 -0.13 -9.11 7.92
C LYS A 60 0.29 -9.78 9.23
N LYS A 61 -0.42 -10.83 9.67
CA LYS A 61 -0.08 -11.60 10.88
C LYS A 61 1.20 -12.41 10.75
N ARG A 62 1.71 -12.66 9.54
CA ARG A 62 2.92 -13.44 9.31
C ARG A 62 4.15 -12.55 9.51
N LYS A 63 5.21 -13.06 10.17
CA LYS A 63 6.45 -12.31 10.44
C LYS A 63 7.06 -11.64 9.19
N LYS A 64 7.00 -12.28 8.03
CA LYS A 64 7.46 -11.74 6.73
C LYS A 64 6.78 -10.41 6.34
N TYR A 65 5.57 -10.19 6.82
CA TYR A 65 4.72 -9.04 6.49
C TYR A 65 4.52 -8.09 7.68
N ALA A 66 5.32 -8.23 8.74
CA ALA A 66 5.20 -7.39 9.94
C ALA A 66 5.40 -5.90 9.67
N TRP A 67 6.16 -5.55 8.62
CA TRP A 67 6.38 -4.17 8.19
C TRP A 67 5.13 -3.48 7.57
N LEU A 68 4.07 -4.24 7.27
CA LEU A 68 2.78 -3.70 6.83
C LEU A 68 1.90 -3.19 7.98
N ASN A 69 2.33 -3.37 9.22
CA ASN A 69 1.69 -2.83 10.42
C ASN A 69 2.35 -1.52 10.85
#